data_AF-A0A523FDG2-F1
#
_entry.id   AF-A0A523FDG2-F1
#
_cell.length_a   1.000
_cell.length_b   1.000
_cell.length_c   1.000
_cell.angle_alpha   90.00
_cell.angle_beta   90.00
_cell.angle_gamma   90.00
#
_symmetry.space_group_name_H-M   'P 1'
#
loop_
_entity.id
_entity.type
_entity.pdbx_description
1 polymer ?
#
loop_
_entity_poly.entity_id
_entity_poly.type
_entity_poly.pdbx_seq_one_letter_code
_entity_poly.pdbx_strand_id
1 'polypeptide(L)'
;MTARLKLRAEDAEDMGVIAACLQDALIPFGDMKFFPDEARFMLVANRFRWENLSARPSAEQYERVHCGICFDGVKAVRCRGIEQKKPGDVLEILTIIAEGDTLTLVFAGDAVIRFEIDRVHCLLEDFGEPWPTRWRPQHPLED
;
A
#
# COMPACT_ATOMS: atom_id res chain seq x y z
N MET A 1 -13.66 -12.15 -14.34
CA MET A 1 -12.70 -11.78 -13.28
C MET A 1 -11.79 -10.72 -13.85
N THR A 2 -11.68 -9.58 -13.19
CA THR A 2 -10.71 -8.53 -13.53
C THR A 2 -9.31 -9.08 -13.29
N ALA A 3 -8.41 -8.83 -14.25
CA ALA A 3 -7.05 -9.32 -14.20
C ALA A 3 -6.30 -8.82 -12.95
N ARG A 4 -5.26 -9.55 -12.54
CA ARG A 4 -4.32 -9.14 -11.49
C ARG A 4 -3.67 -7.82 -11.88
N LEU A 5 -3.52 -6.90 -10.93
CA LEU A 5 -2.81 -5.65 -11.18
C LEU A 5 -1.31 -5.89 -11.23
N LYS A 6 -0.68 -5.27 -12.23
CA LYS A 6 0.76 -5.13 -12.35
C LYS A 6 1.04 -3.71 -12.82
N LEU A 7 1.40 -2.85 -11.88
CA LEU A 7 1.55 -1.41 -12.08
C LEU A 7 2.99 -0.99 -11.81
N ARG A 8 3.39 0.09 -12.45
CA ARG A 8 4.66 0.78 -12.22
C ARG A 8 4.39 2.27 -12.17
N ALA A 9 4.96 2.95 -11.18
CA ALA A 9 4.95 4.40 -11.09
C ALA A 9 6.34 4.97 -11.36
N GLU A 10 6.42 5.99 -12.23
CA GLU A 10 7.65 6.75 -12.52
C GLU A 10 7.56 8.22 -12.09
N ASP A 11 6.36 8.69 -11.72
CA ASP A 11 6.13 10.04 -11.20
C ASP A 11 5.06 10.09 -10.09
N ALA A 12 4.75 11.29 -9.62
CA ALA A 12 3.80 11.52 -8.53
C ALA A 12 2.34 11.22 -8.94
N GLU A 13 1.97 11.39 -10.21
CA GLU A 13 0.63 11.10 -10.70
C GLU A 13 0.41 9.57 -10.74
N ASP A 14 1.38 8.83 -11.27
CA ASP A 14 1.36 7.37 -11.23
C ASP A 14 1.32 6.84 -9.79
N MET A 15 2.09 7.47 -8.89
CA MET A 15 2.06 7.10 -7.47
C MET A 15 0.68 7.32 -6.85
N GLY A 16 -0.05 8.35 -7.28
CA GLY A 16 -1.44 8.57 -6.89
C GLY A 16 -2.36 7.40 -7.29
N VAL A 17 -2.14 6.80 -8.47
CA VAL A 17 -2.87 5.59 -8.90
C VAL A 17 -2.55 4.40 -7.99
N ILE A 18 -1.26 4.17 -7.69
CA ILE A 18 -0.83 3.11 -6.76
C ILE A 18 -1.42 3.34 -5.36
N ALA A 19 -1.40 4.58 -4.88
CA ALA A 19 -1.97 4.95 -3.58
C ALA A 19 -3.47 4.61 -3.52
N ALA A 20 -4.23 4.96 -4.55
CA ALA A 20 -5.65 4.62 -4.64
C ALA A 20 -5.90 3.10 -4.70
N CYS A 21 -5.05 2.34 -5.40
CA CYS A 21 -5.13 0.87 -5.42
C CYS A 21 -4.80 0.22 -4.06
N LEU A 22 -3.95 0.87 -3.26
CA LEU A 22 -3.52 0.39 -1.94
C LEU A 22 -4.37 0.91 -0.79
N GLN A 23 -5.23 1.91 -1.00
CA GLN A 23 -6.07 2.47 0.05
C GLN A 23 -6.81 1.34 0.81
N ASP A 24 -6.69 1.37 2.14
CA ASP A 24 -7.27 0.42 3.09
C ASP A 24 -6.71 -1.02 2.97
N ALA A 25 -5.50 -1.13 2.39
CA ALA A 25 -4.73 -2.36 2.42
C ALA A 25 -4.16 -2.61 3.82
N LEU A 26 -4.16 -3.88 4.20
CA LEU A 26 -3.65 -4.33 5.49
C LEU A 26 -2.23 -4.86 5.32
N ILE A 27 -1.29 -4.32 6.08
CA ILE A 27 0.14 -4.63 6.00
C ILE A 27 0.61 -5.08 7.38
N PRO A 28 0.91 -6.38 7.58
CA PRO A 28 1.59 -6.83 8.78
C PRO A 28 2.93 -6.11 8.94
N PHE A 29 3.24 -5.64 10.15
CA PHE A 29 4.46 -4.88 10.40
C PHE A 29 5.72 -5.68 10.06
N GLY A 30 5.69 -7.00 10.30
CA GLY A 30 6.78 -7.92 9.96
C GLY A 30 6.97 -8.16 8.45
N ASP A 31 6.00 -7.78 7.61
CA ASP A 31 6.04 -7.98 6.16
C ASP A 31 6.59 -6.76 5.41
N MET A 32 7.25 -5.85 6.11
CA MET A 32 7.95 -4.69 5.55
C MET A 32 9.45 -4.79 5.80
N LYS A 33 10.25 -4.39 4.81
CA LYS A 33 11.71 -4.40 4.95
C LYS A 33 12.40 -3.35 4.10
N PHE A 34 13.35 -2.65 4.70
CA PHE A 34 14.30 -1.79 4.01
C PHE A 34 15.60 -2.56 3.73
N PHE A 35 16.10 -2.45 2.50
CA PHE A 35 17.35 -3.01 2.02
C PHE A 35 18.24 -1.84 1.57
N PRO A 36 19.07 -1.27 2.47
CA PRO A 36 19.88 -0.09 2.17
C PRO A 36 20.87 -0.32 1.02
N ASP A 37 21.50 -1.49 0.98
CA ASP A 37 22.49 -1.85 -0.04
C ASP A 37 21.89 -1.97 -1.45
N GLU A 38 20.58 -2.19 -1.54
CA GLU A 38 19.81 -2.24 -2.79
C GLU A 38 19.07 -0.92 -3.08
N ALA A 39 19.16 0.06 -2.18
CA ALA A 39 18.33 1.28 -2.18
C ALA A 39 16.84 0.96 -2.37
N ARG A 40 16.32 -0.03 -1.62
CA ARG A 40 14.99 -0.60 -1.86
C ARG A 40 14.19 -0.79 -0.59
N PHE A 41 12.91 -0.44 -0.62
CA PHE A 41 11.93 -0.79 0.41
C PHE A 41 10.88 -1.72 -0.16
N MET A 42 10.58 -2.83 0.52
CA MET A 42 9.58 -3.79 0.10
C MET A 42 8.53 -4.00 1.18
N LEU A 43 7.29 -4.21 0.75
CA LEU A 43 6.20 -4.64 1.63
C LEU A 43 5.25 -5.61 0.94
N VAL A 44 4.55 -6.41 1.74
CA VAL A 44 3.41 -7.22 1.29
C VAL A 44 2.14 -6.67 1.92
N ALA A 45 1.11 -6.50 1.09
CA ALA A 45 -0.17 -5.94 1.49
C ALA A 45 -1.32 -6.88 1.12
N ASN A 46 -2.36 -6.91 1.95
CA ASN A 46 -3.65 -7.48 1.63
C ASN A 46 -4.56 -6.35 1.16
N ARG A 47 -4.52 -6.01 -0.13
CA ARG A 47 -5.28 -4.87 -0.67
C ARG A 47 -6.73 -5.22 -0.93
N PHE A 48 -7.62 -4.25 -0.75
CA PHE A 48 -9.00 -4.34 -1.19
C PHE A 48 -9.08 -4.05 -2.70
N ARG A 49 -9.86 -4.85 -3.43
CA ARG A 49 -10.01 -4.68 -4.89
C ARG A 49 -11.05 -3.63 -5.25
N TRP A 50 -10.72 -2.36 -5.05
CA TRP A 50 -11.57 -1.21 -5.36
C TRP A 50 -12.04 -1.20 -6.82
N GLU A 51 -11.20 -1.66 -7.73
CA GLU A 51 -11.46 -1.70 -9.17
C GLU A 51 -12.62 -2.64 -9.56
N ASN A 52 -13.04 -3.52 -8.65
CA ASN A 52 -14.11 -4.50 -8.89
C ASN A 52 -15.50 -4.03 -8.47
N LEU A 53 -15.62 -2.87 -7.82
CA LEU A 53 -16.90 -2.38 -7.31
C LEU A 53 -17.93 -2.07 -8.41
N SER A 54 -17.47 -1.62 -9.58
CA SER A 54 -18.35 -1.28 -10.72
C SER A 54 -18.75 -2.50 -11.55
N ALA A 55 -18.00 -3.60 -11.47
CA ALA A 55 -18.18 -4.78 -12.32
C ALA A 55 -19.16 -5.82 -11.77
N ARG A 56 -19.61 -5.69 -10.51
CA ARG A 56 -20.54 -6.63 -9.84
C ARG A 56 -21.70 -5.90 -9.16
N PRO A 57 -22.80 -5.61 -9.88
CA PRO A 57 -23.98 -4.96 -9.31
C PRO A 57 -24.81 -5.88 -8.38
N SER A 58 -24.64 -7.20 -8.41
CA SER A 58 -25.18 -8.09 -7.38
C SER A 58 -24.18 -8.19 -6.23
N ALA A 59 -24.41 -7.38 -5.19
CA ALA A 59 -23.83 -7.53 -3.87
C ALA A 59 -23.81 -9.01 -3.49
N GLU A 60 -22.64 -9.59 -3.18
CA GLU A 60 -22.54 -10.23 -1.85
C GLU A 60 -21.11 -10.51 -1.40
N GLN A 61 -20.07 -10.30 -2.22
CA GLN A 61 -18.70 -10.57 -1.81
C GLN A 61 -17.72 -9.58 -2.46
N TYR A 62 -17.18 -8.67 -1.65
CA TYR A 62 -15.99 -7.90 -2.00
C TYR A 62 -14.77 -8.85 -2.04
N GLU A 63 -13.65 -8.39 -2.58
CA GLU A 63 -12.45 -9.23 -2.69
C GLU A 63 -11.23 -8.52 -2.11
N ARG A 64 -10.36 -9.30 -1.46
CA ARG A 64 -8.99 -8.91 -1.16
C ARG A 64 -8.02 -9.81 -1.93
N VAL A 65 -6.82 -9.32 -2.15
CA VAL A 65 -5.75 -10.05 -2.83
C VAL A 65 -4.42 -9.71 -2.18
N HIS A 66 -3.47 -10.64 -2.21
CA HIS A 66 -2.10 -10.37 -1.80
C HIS A 66 -1.41 -9.55 -2.88
N CYS A 67 -0.64 -8.56 -2.45
CA CYS A 67 0.00 -7.61 -3.33
C CYS A 67 1.41 -7.31 -2.82
N GLY A 68 2.40 -7.44 -3.70
CA GLY A 68 3.79 -7.12 -3.40
C GLY A 68 4.10 -5.72 -3.90
N ILE A 69 4.74 -4.90 -3.07
CA ILE A 69 5.09 -3.52 -3.40
C ILE A 69 6.57 -3.31 -3.16
N CYS A 70 7.24 -2.75 -4.16
CA CYS A 70 8.67 -2.49 -4.15
C CYS A 70 8.92 -1.04 -4.56
N PHE A 71 9.55 -0.28 -3.67
CA PHE A 71 10.03 1.07 -3.91
C PHE A 71 11.54 1.02 -4.16
N ASP A 72 12.00 1.46 -5.33
CA ASP A 72 13.43 1.56 -5.65
C ASP A 72 13.93 3.01 -5.48
N GLY A 73 15.24 3.17 -5.33
CA GLY A 73 15.86 4.48 -5.14
C GLY A 73 15.69 5.06 -3.74
N VAL A 74 15.32 4.23 -2.75
CA VAL A 74 15.13 4.62 -1.35
C VAL A 74 16.48 4.75 -0.65
N LYS A 75 16.85 5.98 -0.29
CA LYS A 75 18.12 6.31 0.37
C LYS A 75 18.05 6.19 1.89
N ALA A 76 16.91 6.55 2.46
CA ALA A 76 16.70 6.52 3.89
C ALA A 76 15.21 6.28 4.21
N VAL A 77 14.96 5.68 5.37
CA VAL A 77 13.62 5.43 5.89
C VAL A 77 13.53 5.99 7.30
N ARG A 78 12.49 6.78 7.55
CA ARG A 78 12.15 7.29 8.88
C ARG A 78 10.75 6.87 9.23
N CYS A 79 10.54 6.49 10.48
CA CYS A 79 9.29 5.99 10.97
C CYS A 79 8.83 6.78 12.18
N ARG A 80 7.51 6.94 12.34
CA ARG A 80 6.86 7.55 13.50
C ARG A 80 5.59 6.79 13.83
N GLY A 81 5.28 6.60 15.11
CA GLY A 81 4.04 5.97 15.56
C GLY A 81 4.04 4.45 15.42
N ILE A 82 5.21 3.85 15.22
CA ILE A 82 5.41 2.39 15.07
C ILE A 82 6.42 1.82 16.08
N GLU A 83 6.92 2.62 17.01
CA GLU A 83 8.04 2.30 17.90
C GLU A 83 7.75 1.11 18.83
N GLN A 84 6.47 0.85 19.11
CA GLN A 84 6.03 -0.26 19.97
C GLN A 84 5.37 -1.41 19.20
N LYS A 85 5.36 -1.35 17.86
CA LYS A 85 4.70 -2.37 17.03
C LYS A 85 5.50 -3.68 17.04
N LYS A 86 4.79 -4.78 17.16
CA LYS A 86 5.32 -6.15 17.06
C LYS A 86 5.13 -6.66 15.62
N PRO A 87 5.90 -7.65 15.16
CA PRO A 87 5.79 -8.15 13.78
C PRO A 87 4.38 -8.60 13.36
N GLY A 88 3.56 -9.08 14.30
CA GLY A 88 2.17 -9.48 14.03
C GLY A 88 1.14 -8.35 14.05
N ASP A 89 1.53 -7.13 14.43
CA ASP A 89 0.63 -5.98 14.40
C ASP A 89 0.36 -5.59 12.94
N VAL A 90 -0.90 -5.30 12.62
CA VAL A 90 -1.32 -4.91 11.28
C VAL A 90 -1.47 -3.40 11.21
N LEU A 91 -0.91 -2.81 10.15
CA LEU A 91 -1.11 -1.42 9.77
C LEU A 91 -2.12 -1.36 8.63
N GLU A 92 -3.00 -0.36 8.66
CA GLU A 92 -3.92 -0.05 7.58
C GLU A 92 -3.44 1.20 6.87
N ILE A 93 -3.08 1.09 5.59
CA ILE A 93 -2.58 2.23 4.82
C ILE A 93 -3.75 3.09 4.34
N LEU A 94 -3.64 4.40 4.55
CA LEU A 94 -4.63 5.38 4.10
C LEU A 94 -4.25 5.93 2.73
N THR A 95 -2.98 6.27 2.54
CA THR A 95 -2.49 6.84 1.27
C THR A 95 -0.96 6.79 1.18
N ILE A 96 -0.46 7.07 -0.02
CA ILE A 96 0.95 7.36 -0.30
C ILE A 96 1.03 8.76 -0.90
N ILE A 97 1.85 9.63 -0.31
CA ILE A 97 2.06 10.99 -0.77
C ILE A 97 3.45 11.08 -1.40
N ALA A 98 3.52 11.57 -2.63
CA ALA A 98 4.76 11.81 -3.36
C ALA A 98 5.00 13.32 -3.52
N GLU A 99 6.09 13.83 -2.95
CA GLU A 99 6.44 15.25 -2.96
C GLU A 99 7.95 15.41 -3.19
N GLY A 100 8.33 15.82 -4.40
CA GLY A 100 9.74 16.03 -4.75
C GLY A 100 10.58 14.76 -4.57
N ASP A 101 11.51 14.80 -3.62
CA ASP A 101 12.43 13.71 -3.28
C ASP A 101 11.96 12.84 -2.10
N THR A 102 10.66 12.92 -1.77
CA THR A 102 10.07 12.23 -0.64
C THR A 102 8.85 11.40 -1.06
N LEU A 103 8.76 10.19 -0.51
CA LEU A 103 7.50 9.43 -0.42
C LEU A 103 7.09 9.28 1.04
N THR A 104 5.80 9.40 1.34
CA THR A 104 5.26 9.21 2.70
C THR A 104 4.09 8.24 2.66
N LEU A 105 4.24 7.10 3.33
CA LEU A 105 3.15 6.15 3.60
C LEU A 105 2.46 6.59 4.89
N VAL A 106 1.17 6.89 4.79
CA VAL A 106 0.33 7.31 5.92
C VAL A 106 -0.57 6.15 6.29
N PHE A 107 -0.62 5.81 7.57
CA PHE A 107 -1.43 4.73 8.10
C PHE A 107 -2.46 5.24 9.11
N ALA A 108 -3.54 4.49 9.29
CA ALA A 108 -4.49 4.74 10.36
C ALA A 108 -3.80 4.67 11.73
N GLY A 109 -4.23 5.53 12.66
CA GLY A 109 -3.66 5.60 14.01
C GLY A 109 -2.31 6.34 14.08
N ASP A 110 -2.17 7.43 13.31
CA ASP A 110 -1.03 8.36 13.32
C ASP A 110 0.36 7.76 13.02
N ALA A 111 0.38 6.56 12.47
CA ALA A 111 1.61 5.91 12.03
C ALA A 111 2.02 6.40 10.64
N VAL A 112 3.30 6.68 10.47
CA VAL A 112 3.86 7.21 9.22
C VAL A 112 5.22 6.59 8.94
N ILE A 113 5.46 6.23 7.68
CA ILE A 113 6.77 5.85 7.18
C ILE A 113 7.14 6.79 6.03
N ARG A 114 8.26 7.51 6.19
CA ARG A 114 8.79 8.45 5.21
C ARG A 114 10.05 7.90 4.56
N PHE A 115 10.12 7.99 3.24
CA PHE A 115 11.28 7.64 2.43
C PHE A 115 11.93 8.92 1.90
N GLU A 116 13.25 8.98 1.94
CA GLU A 116 14.05 9.86 1.07
C GLU A 116 14.39 9.07 -0.19
N ILE A 117 14.06 9.59 -1.38
CA ILE A 117 14.20 8.89 -2.67
C ILE A 117 15.12 9.65 -3.63
N ASP A 118 15.75 8.97 -4.60
CA ASP A 118 16.38 9.64 -5.74
C ASP A 118 15.40 9.97 -6.87
N ARG A 119 14.35 9.17 -7.03
CA ARG A 119 13.31 9.28 -8.04
C ARG A 119 12.07 8.53 -7.58
N VAL A 120 10.92 8.85 -8.17
CA VAL A 120 9.74 8.01 -7.99
C VAL A 120 9.92 6.75 -8.83
N HIS A 121 10.04 5.60 -8.18
CA HIS A 121 10.00 4.30 -8.85
C HIS A 121 9.37 3.27 -7.92
N CYS A 122 8.16 2.82 -8.26
CA CYS A 122 7.44 1.84 -7.47
C CYS A 122 6.80 0.78 -8.37
N LEU A 123 6.92 -0.48 -7.97
CA LEU A 123 6.26 -1.62 -8.60
C LEU A 123 5.20 -2.17 -7.65
N LEU A 124 4.02 -2.43 -8.19
CA LEU A 124 2.92 -3.09 -7.49
C LEU A 124 2.48 -4.30 -8.31
N GLU A 125 2.45 -5.49 -7.70
CA GLU A 125 2.03 -6.72 -8.37
C GLU A 125 1.16 -7.59 -7.47
N ASP A 126 -0.06 -7.89 -7.93
CA ASP A 126 -0.94 -8.86 -7.28
C ASP A 126 -0.43 -10.28 -7.49
N PHE A 127 -0.52 -11.09 -6.44
CA PHE A 127 -0.18 -12.51 -6.49
C PHE A 127 -1.15 -13.36 -5.67
N GLY A 128 -1.12 -14.66 -5.91
CA GLY A 128 -2.08 -15.59 -5.31
C GLY A 128 -3.50 -15.42 -5.85
N GLU A 129 -4.43 -16.18 -5.27
CA GLU A 129 -5.84 -16.12 -5.63
C GLU A 129 -6.57 -15.09 -4.76
N PRO A 130 -7.37 -14.17 -5.34
CA PRO A 130 -8.21 -13.30 -4.54
C PRO A 130 -9.19 -14.10 -3.67
N TRP A 131 -9.50 -13.59 -2.48
CA TRP A 131 -10.47 -14.21 -1.58
C TRP A 131 -11.59 -13.25 -1.22
N PRO A 132 -12.80 -13.77 -0.95
CA PRO A 132 -13.94 -12.94 -0.62
C PRO A 132 -13.82 -12.32 0.76
N THR A 133 -14.38 -11.12 0.92
CA THR A 133 -14.61 -10.46 2.20
C THR A 133 -15.99 -9.80 2.21
N ARG A 134 -16.64 -9.81 3.36
CA ARG A 134 -17.89 -9.07 3.61
C ARG A 134 -17.63 -7.63 4.06
N TRP A 135 -16.40 -7.35 4.50
CA TRP A 135 -16.01 -6.08 5.06
C TRP A 135 -15.49 -5.16 3.96
N ARG A 136 -16.31 -4.16 3.61
CA ARG A 136 -15.84 -2.99 2.86
C ARG A 136 -15.20 -2.02 3.85
N PRO A 137 -13.98 -1.53 3.58
CA PRO A 137 -13.37 -0.47 4.37
C PRO A 137 -14.29 0.76 4.46
N GLN A 138 -14.35 1.36 5.65
CA GLN A 138 -15.07 2.59 5.91
C GLN A 138 -14.22 3.40 6.88
N HIS A 139 -13.78 4.59 6.45
CA HIS A 139 -13.20 5.58 7.34
C HIS A 139 -14.21 6.72 7.52
N PRO A 140 -14.49 7.14 8.76
CA PRO A 140 -15.28 8.34 8.96
C PRO A 140 -14.57 9.52 8.27
N LEU A 141 -15.35 10.31 7.54
CA LEU A 141 -14.86 11.63 7.12
C LEU A 141 -14.77 12.46 8.40
N GLU A 142 -13.56 12.82 8.81
CA GLU A 142 -13.42 13.84 9.86
C GLU A 142 -13.87 15.18 9.26
N ASP A 143 -14.82 15.83 9.92
CA ASP A 143 -15.40 17.14 9.56
C ASP A 143 -14.38 18.29 9.71
#